data_AF-A0A9E2LJX5-F1
#
_entry.id   AF-A0A9E2LJX5-F1
#
_cell.length_a   1.000
_cell.length_b   1.000
_cell.length_c   1.000
_cell.angle_alpha   90.00
_cell.angle_beta   90.00
_cell.angle_gamma   90.00
#
_symmetry.space_group_name_H-M   'P 1'
#
loop_
_entity.id
_entity.type
_entity.pdbx_description
1 polymer ?
#
loop_
_entity_poly.entity_id
_entity_poly.type
_entity_poly.pdbx_seq_one_letter_code
_entity_poly.pdbx_strand_id
1 'polypeptide(L)'
;MNQFIYFIFGVIVGGVVVFILMRKQGNGLSKGRNLIEVQAEEKEVHKQKIMEVFASREQMTNDDVEELLKVSDATATRYMDELEKEGRVRQVGKTGSHVYYEKRS
;
A
#
# COMPACT_ATOMS: atom_id res chain seq x y z
N MET A 1 -53.83 26.36 14.14
CA MET A 1 -52.48 26.85 13.78
C MET A 1 -51.36 26.09 14.49
N ASN A 2 -51.45 25.83 15.80
CA ASN A 2 -50.42 25.06 16.54
C ASN A 2 -50.28 23.58 16.12
N GLN A 3 -51.36 22.90 15.70
CA GLN A 3 -51.27 21.48 15.31
C GLN A 3 -50.42 21.25 14.05
N PHE A 4 -50.43 22.20 13.10
CA PHE A 4 -49.56 22.15 11.93
C PHE A 4 -48.08 22.36 12.29
N ILE A 5 -47.79 23.19 13.30
CA ILE A 5 -46.42 23.43 13.78
C ILE A 5 -45.84 22.14 14.39
N TYR A 6 -46.61 21.40 15.18
CA TYR A 6 -46.18 20.12 15.75
C TYR A 6 -45.94 19.05 14.68
N PHE A 7 -46.75 19.03 13.61
CA PHE A 7 -46.55 18.11 12.49
C PHE A 7 -45.24 18.40 11.74
N ILE A 8 -44.97 19.68 11.46
CA ILE A 8 -43.72 20.12 10.81
C ILE A 8 -42.50 19.81 11.69
N PHE A 9 -42.59 20.08 13.00
CA PHE A 9 -41.52 19.74 13.94
C PHE A 9 -41.26 18.23 14.00
N GLY A 10 -42.32 17.40 13.99
CA GLY A 10 -42.20 15.94 13.99
C GLY A 10 -41.47 15.41 12.74
N VAL A 11 -41.76 15.96 11.55
CA VAL A 11 -41.10 15.57 10.30
C VAL A 11 -39.63 16.00 10.28
N ILE A 12 -39.31 17.21 10.76
CA ILE A 12 -37.92 17.69 10.82
C ILE A 12 -37.09 16.84 11.81
N VAL A 13 -37.62 16.60 13.01
CA VAL A 13 -36.92 15.80 14.03
C VAL A 13 -36.77 14.35 13.56
N GLY A 14 -37.82 13.76 12.97
CA GLY A 14 -37.76 12.41 12.41
C GLY A 14 -36.72 12.28 11.29
N GLY A 15 -36.68 13.24 10.37
CA GLY A 15 -35.68 13.27 9.29
C GLY A 15 -34.25 13.37 9.81
N VAL A 16 -34.00 14.17 10.85
CA VAL A 16 -32.68 14.31 11.48
C VAL A 16 -32.24 13.01 12.16
N VAL A 17 -33.15 12.33 12.86
CA VAL A 17 -32.86 11.03 13.50
C VAL A 17 -32.51 9.97 12.46
N VAL A 18 -33.31 9.85 11.39
CA VAL A 18 -33.03 8.93 10.28
C VAL A 18 -31.69 9.26 9.60
N PHE A 19 -31.41 10.54 9.39
CA PHE A 19 -30.14 11.00 8.80
C PHE A 19 -28.92 10.67 9.66
N ILE A 20 -29.02 10.84 10.99
CA ILE A 20 -27.95 10.49 11.92
C ILE A 20 -27.74 8.96 11.98
N LEU A 21 -28.81 8.17 11.96
CA LEU A 21 -28.71 6.71 11.92
C LEU A 21 -28.11 6.20 10.60
N MET A 22 -28.48 6.80 9.46
CA MET A 22 -27.87 6.51 8.16
C MET A 22 -26.38 6.90 8.10
N ARG A 23 -25.99 8.04 8.68
CA ARG A 23 -24.58 8.46 8.73
C ARG A 23 -23.67 7.49 9.48
N LYS A 24 -24.18 6.79 10.49
CA LYS A 24 -23.39 5.84 11.30
C LYS A 24 -23.07 4.54 10.56
N GLN A 25 -23.80 4.21 9.48
CA GLN A 25 -23.60 2.99 8.70
C GLN A 25 -22.64 3.18 7.50
N GLY A 26 -22.18 4.42 7.23
CA GLY A 26 -21.43 4.77 6.02
C GLY A 26 -19.90 4.65 6.06
N ASN A 27 -19.29 4.26 7.18
CA ASN A 27 -17.81 4.23 7.33
C ASN A 27 -17.24 2.85 7.66
N GLY A 28 -17.99 1.78 7.37
CA GLY A 28 -17.57 0.40 7.57
C GLY A 28 -17.43 -0.36 6.25
N LEU A 29 -17.03 0.31 5.16
CA LEU A 29 -16.64 -0.38 3.93
C LEU A 29 -15.23 -0.95 4.14
N SER A 30 -15.16 -2.03 4.92
CA SER A 30 -14.22 -3.11 4.62
C SER A 30 -14.64 -3.68 3.27
N LYS A 31 -14.34 -2.93 2.20
CA LYS A 31 -14.31 -3.43 0.83
C LYS A 31 -13.43 -4.66 0.92
N GLY A 32 -14.00 -5.84 0.79
CA GLY A 32 -13.27 -7.10 0.89
C GLY A 32 -12.21 -7.12 -0.22
N ARG A 33 -11.05 -6.53 0.06
CA ARG A 33 -9.92 -6.54 -0.86
C ARG A 33 -9.50 -8.00 -0.96
N ASN A 34 -9.41 -8.48 -2.19
CA ASN A 34 -8.91 -9.82 -2.44
C ASN A 34 -7.48 -9.88 -1.86
N LEU A 35 -7.16 -10.91 -1.07
CA LEU A 35 -5.83 -11.06 -0.46
C LEU A 35 -4.71 -11.00 -1.51
N ILE A 36 -5.00 -11.44 -2.74
CA ILE A 36 -4.09 -11.38 -3.88
C ILE A 36 -3.79 -9.92 -4.27
N GLU A 37 -4.81 -9.06 -4.28
CA GLU A 37 -4.68 -7.64 -4.65
C GLU A 37 -3.87 -6.87 -3.60
N VAL A 38 -4.10 -7.16 -2.31
CA VAL A 38 -3.34 -6.55 -1.21
C VAL A 38 -1.87 -6.93 -1.29
N GLN A 39 -1.56 -8.21 -1.55
CA GLN A 39 -0.17 -8.66 -1.67
C GLN A 39 0.54 -8.05 -2.89
N ALA A 40 -0.19 -7.85 -4.00
CA ALA A 40 0.35 -7.18 -5.18
C ALA A 40 0.65 -5.70 -4.89
N GLU A 41 -0.26 -5.00 -4.20
CA GLU A 41 -0.10 -3.60 -3.81
C GLU A 41 1.11 -3.40 -2.87
N GLU A 42 1.21 -4.18 -1.79
CA GLU A 42 2.32 -4.09 -0.83
C GLU A 42 3.68 -4.32 -1.49
N LYS A 43 3.72 -5.24 -2.45
CA LYS A 43 4.90 -5.55 -3.24
C LYS A 43 5.32 -4.40 -4.15
N GLU A 44 4.37 -3.75 -4.82
CA GLU A 44 4.66 -2.54 -5.60
C GLU A 44 5.19 -1.41 -4.72
N VAL A 45 4.63 -1.24 -3.52
CA VAL A 45 5.12 -0.25 -2.54
C VAL A 45 6.56 -0.55 -2.14
N HIS A 46 6.90 -1.82 -1.88
CA HIS A 46 8.27 -2.22 -1.54
C HIS A 46 9.26 -1.98 -2.68
N LYS A 47 8.87 -2.31 -3.92
CA LYS A 47 9.68 -2.01 -5.11
C LYS A 47 9.89 -0.51 -5.30
N GLN A 48 8.88 0.32 -5.04
CA GLN A 48 9.02 1.77 -5.10
C GLN A 48 10.01 2.31 -4.07
N LYS A 49 9.94 1.86 -2.81
CA LYS A 49 10.90 2.23 -1.76
C LYS A 49 12.34 1.88 -2.13
N ILE A 50 12.57 0.69 -2.70
CA ILE A 50 13.89 0.30 -3.21
C ILE A 50 14.40 1.32 -4.24
N MET A 51 13.53 1.75 -5.16
CA MET A 51 13.89 2.67 -6.23
C MET A 51 14.09 4.11 -5.75
N GLU A 52 13.42 4.52 -4.67
CA GLU A 52 13.70 5.78 -3.97
C GLU A 52 15.10 5.77 -3.37
N VAL A 53 15.54 4.66 -2.78
CA VAL A 53 16.92 4.55 -2.26
C VAL A 53 17.93 4.62 -3.40
N PHE A 54 17.64 3.99 -4.54
CA PHE A 54 18.45 4.12 -5.77
C PHE A 54 18.49 5.54 -6.36
N ALA A 55 17.68 6.50 -5.88
CA ALA A 55 17.85 7.90 -6.22
C ALA A 55 19.04 8.55 -5.49
N SER A 56 19.45 7.98 -4.35
CA SER A 56 20.52 8.48 -3.48
C SER A 56 21.77 7.58 -3.44
N ARG A 57 21.62 6.30 -3.80
CA ARG A 57 22.70 5.30 -3.84
C ARG A 57 22.75 4.66 -5.21
N GLU A 58 23.95 4.37 -5.72
CA GLU A 58 24.12 3.72 -7.02
C GLU A 58 23.95 2.20 -6.97
N GLN A 59 24.19 1.61 -5.79
CA GLN A 59 24.29 0.17 -5.58
C GLN A 59 23.72 -0.25 -4.23
N MET A 60 23.14 -1.45 -4.17
CA MET A 60 22.60 -2.07 -2.94
C MET A 60 22.77 -3.59 -2.96
N THR A 61 23.01 -4.18 -1.81
CA THR A 61 23.04 -5.64 -1.59
C THR A 61 21.65 -6.17 -1.24
N ASN A 62 21.49 -7.50 -1.18
CA ASN A 62 20.24 -8.09 -0.69
C ASN A 62 20.00 -7.74 0.80
N ASP A 63 21.05 -7.79 1.61
CA ASP A 63 21.02 -7.46 3.04
C ASP A 63 20.53 -6.02 3.28
N ASP A 64 20.95 -5.06 2.45
CA ASP A 64 20.46 -3.67 2.52
C ASP A 64 18.94 -3.60 2.33
N VAL A 65 18.38 -4.45 1.47
CA VAL A 65 16.94 -4.49 1.16
C VAL A 65 16.17 -5.16 2.29
N GLU A 66 16.72 -6.23 2.87
CA GLU A 66 16.19 -6.84 4.08
C GLU A 66 16.12 -5.84 5.22
N GLU A 67 17.18 -5.06 5.43
CA GLU A 67 17.22 -4.05 6.48
C GLU A 67 16.25 -2.90 6.21
N LEU A 68 16.17 -2.45 4.95
CA LEU A 68 15.27 -1.35 4.51
C LEU A 68 13.80 -1.71 4.69
N LEU A 69 13.41 -2.92 4.30
CA LEU A 69 12.01 -3.32 4.23
C LEU A 69 11.57 -4.21 5.40
N LYS A 70 12.52 -4.65 6.25
CA LYS A 70 12.30 -5.62 7.35
C LYS A 70 11.62 -6.90 6.85
N VAL A 71 12.11 -7.41 5.73
CA VAL A 71 11.66 -8.66 5.10
C VAL A 71 12.78 -9.71 5.13
N SER A 72 12.43 -10.97 4.87
CA SER A 72 13.42 -12.05 4.77
C SER A 72 14.27 -11.93 3.50
N ASP A 73 15.49 -12.49 3.54
CA ASP A 73 16.42 -12.68 2.41
C ASP A 73 15.72 -13.11 1.10
N ALA A 74 14.93 -14.19 1.14
CA ALA A 74 14.22 -14.69 -0.04
C ALA A 74 13.19 -13.70 -0.60
N THR A 75 12.61 -12.86 0.26
CA THR A 75 11.62 -11.84 -0.14
C THR A 75 12.32 -10.63 -0.76
N ALA A 76 13.44 -10.20 -0.18
CA ALA A 76 14.29 -9.16 -0.76
C ALA A 76 14.82 -9.57 -2.15
N THR A 77 15.33 -10.81 -2.27
CA THR A 77 15.78 -11.38 -3.54
C THR A 77 14.66 -11.34 -4.57
N ARG A 78 13.45 -11.78 -4.21
CA ARG A 78 12.29 -11.77 -5.11
C ARG A 78 11.95 -10.37 -5.61
N TYR A 79 12.03 -9.34 -4.77
CA TYR A 79 11.76 -7.97 -5.21
C TYR A 79 12.83 -7.46 -6.17
N MET A 80 14.10 -7.76 -5.91
CA MET A 80 15.20 -7.39 -6.79
C MET A 80 15.16 -8.13 -8.13
N ASP A 81 14.87 -9.42 -8.13
CA ASP A 81 14.68 -10.23 -9.35
C ASP A 81 13.58 -9.66 -10.24
N GLU A 82 12.51 -9.14 -9.64
CA GLU A 82 11.43 -8.51 -10.41
C GLU A 82 11.80 -7.16 -10.96
N LEU A 83 12.46 -6.32 -10.16
CA LEU A 83 13.00 -5.06 -10.66
C LEU A 83 14.01 -5.28 -11.79
N GLU A 84 14.78 -6.38 -11.75
CA GLU A 84 15.69 -6.77 -12.82
C GLU A 84 14.93 -7.24 -14.07
N LYS A 85 13.89 -8.08 -13.90
CA LYS A 85 13.00 -8.49 -15.00
C LYS A 85 12.28 -7.31 -15.65
N GLU A 86 11.92 -6.31 -14.86
CA GLU A 86 11.35 -5.03 -15.34
C GLU A 86 12.40 -4.12 -16.00
N GLY A 87 13.69 -4.47 -15.91
CA GLY A 87 14.79 -3.69 -16.47
C GLY A 87 15.11 -2.41 -15.70
N ARG A 88 14.73 -2.31 -14.42
CA ARG A 88 14.97 -1.13 -13.56
C ARG A 88 16.29 -1.21 -12.82
N VAL A 89 16.74 -2.42 -12.50
CA VAL A 89 18.03 -2.71 -11.88
C VAL A 89 18.74 -3.83 -12.64
N ARG A 90 20.00 -4.09 -12.30
CA ARG A 90 20.79 -5.20 -12.81
C ARG A 90 21.60 -5.81 -11.68
N GLN A 91 21.62 -7.14 -11.60
CA GLN A 91 22.50 -7.87 -10.71
C GLN A 91 23.95 -7.84 -11.25
N VAL A 92 24.88 -7.50 -10.36
CA VAL A 92 26.32 -7.61 -10.57
C VAL A 92 26.84 -8.71 -9.65
N GLY A 93 27.56 -9.66 -10.24
CA GLY A 93 27.92 -10.91 -9.57
C GLY A 93 26.91 -12.03 -9.85
N LYS A 94 27.28 -13.28 -9.51
CA LYS A 94 26.43 -14.47 -9.70
C LYS A 94 26.07 -15.19 -8.40
N THR A 95 26.97 -15.18 -7.42
CA THR A 95 26.78 -15.85 -6.13
C THR A 95 27.74 -15.28 -5.08
N GLY A 96 27.38 -15.37 -3.81
CA GLY A 96 28.20 -14.99 -2.66
C GLY A 96 28.10 -13.52 -2.26
N SER A 97 28.94 -13.13 -1.31
CA SER A 97 28.93 -11.81 -0.65
C SER A 97 29.27 -10.62 -1.54
N HIS A 98 29.66 -10.86 -2.79
CA HIS A 98 29.99 -9.82 -3.78
C HIS A 98 28.85 -9.58 -4.76
N VAL A 99 27.66 -10.13 -4.48
CA VAL A 99 26.46 -9.90 -5.28
C VAL A 99 25.78 -8.63 -4.81
N TYR A 100 25.56 -7.72 -5.75
CA TYR A 100 24.86 -6.47 -5.49
C TYR A 100 24.07 -6.05 -6.74
N TYR A 101 23.19 -5.08 -6.58
CA TYR A 101 22.31 -4.57 -7.63
C TYR A 101 22.64 -3.12 -7.92
N GLU A 102 22.71 -2.76 -9.19
CA GLU A 102 22.90 -1.39 -9.67
C GLU A 102 21.64 -0.92 -10.41
N LYS A 103 21.33 0.38 -10.31
CA LYS A 103 20.24 0.96 -11.10
C LYS A 103 20.58 0.88 -12.59
N ARG A 104 19.61 0.44 -13.41
CA ARG A 104 19.74 0.48 -14.87
C ARG A 104 19.28 1.87 -15.35
N SER A 105 20.23 2.65 -15.84
CA SER A 105 19.99 3.98 -16.43
C SER A 105 19.38 3.90 -17.83
#